data_AF-A0A844Q6A8-F1
#
_entry.id   AF-A0A844Q6A8-F1
#
_cell.length_a   1.000
_cell.length_b   1.000
_cell.length_c   1.000
_cell.angle_alpha   90.00
_cell.angle_beta   90.00
_cell.angle_gamma   90.00
#
_symmetry.space_group_name_H-M   'P 1'
#
loop_
_entity.id
_entity.type
_entity.pdbx_description
1 polymer ?
#
loop_
_entity_poly.entity_id
_entity_poly.type
_entity_poly.pdbx_seq_one_letter_code
_entity_poly.pdbx_strand_id
1 'polypeptide(L)'
;MKQLGKFSKLTPKSNDAFQAWNAIAFKEGALSQRLKEIMAVACAATTGCDFCLDLHSKAAKRAGVTEEEIAEALMLATASKAGAAFAHGANALNAFDGIEDDEYFKRSYMPKMMELKSLAPEDFKGFMGFTMTAGTESTLTTKERELITTATAIILSCPYCIDTHVTNAKNEGATKEEIAETVFIASALNAGSAWTKAAPALKNYDK
;
A
#
# COMPACT_ATOMS: atom_id res chain seq x y z
N MET A 1 5.14 19.21 -14.43
CA MET A 1 4.87 18.69 -15.79
C MET A 1 6.00 18.91 -16.81
N LYS A 2 6.57 20.13 -17.01
CA LYS A 2 7.63 20.37 -18.02
C LYS A 2 8.79 19.35 -17.97
N GLN A 3 9.32 19.08 -16.78
CA GLN A 3 10.44 18.13 -16.61
C GLN A 3 10.05 16.67 -16.85
N LEU A 4 8.79 16.28 -16.56
CA LEU A 4 8.30 14.95 -16.92
C LEU A 4 8.21 14.79 -18.43
N GLY A 5 7.78 15.84 -19.15
CA GLY A 5 7.80 15.84 -20.63
C GLY A 5 9.22 15.73 -21.21
N LYS A 6 10.23 16.34 -20.56
CA LYS A 6 11.64 16.15 -20.91
C LYS A 6 12.06 14.70 -20.66
N PHE A 7 11.74 14.15 -19.48
CA PHE A 7 12.04 12.75 -19.12
C PHE A 7 11.48 11.77 -20.14
N SER A 8 10.19 11.90 -20.50
CA SER A 8 9.55 11.05 -21.52
C SER A 8 10.27 11.12 -22.88
N LYS A 9 10.80 12.28 -23.29
CA LYS A 9 11.57 12.42 -24.54
C LYS A 9 12.98 11.81 -24.45
N LEU A 10 13.57 11.76 -23.26
CA LEU A 10 14.88 11.13 -23.03
C LEU A 10 14.78 9.61 -23.01
N THR A 11 13.64 9.05 -22.59
CA THR A 11 13.41 7.59 -22.50
C THR A 11 12.11 7.17 -23.19
N PRO A 12 11.92 7.43 -24.49
CA PRO A 12 10.61 7.32 -25.15
C PRO A 12 10.06 5.89 -25.12
N LYS A 13 10.85 4.88 -25.48
CA LYS A 13 10.41 3.48 -25.50
C LYS A 13 9.94 3.00 -24.11
N SER A 14 10.71 3.31 -23.07
CA SER A 14 10.37 2.92 -21.68
C SER A 14 9.17 3.70 -21.16
N ASN A 15 9.07 4.99 -21.49
CA ASN A 15 7.92 5.80 -21.12
C ASN A 15 6.64 5.28 -21.76
N ASP A 16 6.65 5.00 -23.07
CA ASP A 16 5.48 4.51 -23.78
C ASP A 16 5.01 3.15 -23.25
N ALA A 17 5.96 2.24 -22.97
CA ALA A 17 5.66 0.96 -22.34
C ALA A 17 5.04 1.12 -20.93
N PHE A 18 5.60 2.02 -20.10
CA PHE A 18 5.07 2.31 -18.77
C PHE A 18 3.65 2.89 -18.85
N GLN A 19 3.41 3.87 -19.72
CA GLN A 19 2.09 4.49 -19.88
C GLN A 19 1.05 3.48 -20.40
N ALA A 20 1.43 2.63 -21.36
CA ALA A 20 0.55 1.59 -21.88
C ALA A 20 0.17 0.56 -20.81
N TRP A 21 1.14 0.08 -20.03
CA TRP A 21 0.88 -0.85 -18.93
C TRP A 21 0.06 -0.19 -17.81
N ASN A 22 0.40 1.04 -17.41
CA ASN A 22 -0.36 1.78 -16.39
C ASN A 22 -1.83 1.95 -16.81
N ALA A 23 -2.08 2.28 -18.09
CA ALA A 23 -3.44 2.36 -18.61
C ALA A 23 -4.18 1.01 -18.54
N ILE A 24 -3.49 -0.13 -18.75
CA ILE A 24 -4.08 -1.47 -18.62
C ILE A 24 -4.41 -1.79 -17.16
N ALA A 25 -3.48 -1.53 -16.22
CA ALA A 25 -3.68 -1.83 -14.80
C ALA A 25 -4.92 -1.14 -14.21
N PHE A 26 -5.18 0.09 -14.65
CA PHE A 26 -6.32 0.90 -14.23
C PHE A 26 -7.62 0.65 -14.99
N LYS A 27 -7.64 -0.15 -16.07
CA LYS A 27 -8.91 -0.52 -16.72
C LYS A 27 -9.77 -1.31 -15.76
N GLU A 28 -11.06 -1.03 -15.73
CA GLU A 28 -12.03 -1.81 -14.96
C GLU A 28 -12.00 -3.30 -15.37
N GLY A 29 -12.11 -4.17 -14.37
CA GLY A 29 -11.99 -5.61 -14.50
C GLY A 29 -12.63 -6.32 -13.32
N ALA A 30 -11.89 -7.21 -12.65
CA ALA A 30 -12.35 -7.83 -11.41
C ALA A 30 -12.55 -6.80 -10.29
N LEU A 31 -11.75 -5.73 -10.28
CA LEU A 31 -11.96 -4.56 -9.43
C LEU A 31 -12.60 -3.43 -10.26
N SER A 32 -13.57 -2.74 -9.65
CA SER A 32 -14.19 -1.55 -10.21
C SER A 32 -13.22 -0.38 -10.32
N GLN A 33 -13.48 0.57 -11.22
CA GLN A 33 -12.68 1.80 -11.30
C GLN A 33 -12.67 2.54 -9.96
N ARG A 34 -13.82 2.58 -9.25
CA ARG A 34 -13.95 3.19 -7.92
C ARG A 34 -12.91 2.62 -6.95
N LEU A 35 -12.86 1.29 -6.81
CA LEU A 35 -11.95 0.65 -5.86
C LEU A 35 -10.48 0.82 -6.26
N LYS A 36 -10.16 0.73 -7.57
CA LYS A 36 -8.79 0.94 -8.06
C LYS A 36 -8.25 2.33 -7.71
N GLU A 37 -9.07 3.38 -7.82
CA GLU A 37 -8.64 4.73 -7.45
C GLU A 37 -8.51 4.93 -5.94
N ILE A 38 -9.38 4.31 -5.12
CA ILE A 38 -9.23 4.31 -3.66
C ILE A 38 -7.91 3.66 -3.25
N MET A 39 -7.61 2.48 -3.82
CA MET A 39 -6.33 1.79 -3.62
C MET A 39 -5.15 2.64 -4.07
N ALA A 40 -5.27 3.33 -5.20
CA ALA A 40 -4.24 4.21 -5.72
C ALA A 40 -3.93 5.38 -4.76
N VAL A 41 -4.95 5.98 -4.14
CA VAL A 41 -4.77 7.03 -3.13
C VAL A 41 -4.07 6.48 -1.88
N ALA A 42 -4.49 5.33 -1.36
CA ALA A 42 -3.84 4.68 -0.21
C ALA A 42 -2.36 4.33 -0.50
N CYS A 43 -2.09 3.79 -1.68
CA CYS A 43 -0.74 3.51 -2.17
C CYS A 43 0.11 4.78 -2.36
N ALA A 44 -0.47 5.87 -2.88
CA ALA A 44 0.21 7.16 -3.02
C ALA A 44 0.61 7.75 -1.65
N ALA A 45 -0.27 7.67 -0.65
CA ALA A 45 0.04 8.07 0.72
C ALA A 45 1.11 7.16 1.36
N THR A 46 1.09 5.87 1.02
CA THR A 46 2.10 4.91 1.49
C THR A 46 3.49 5.19 0.91
N THR A 47 3.57 5.51 -0.39
CA THR A 47 4.84 5.86 -1.06
C THR A 47 5.32 7.29 -0.79
N GLY A 48 4.47 8.18 -0.28
CA GLY A 48 4.79 9.61 -0.13
C GLY A 48 4.91 10.34 -1.48
N CYS A 49 4.13 9.93 -2.48
CA CYS A 49 4.13 10.53 -3.81
C CYS A 49 3.06 11.63 -3.93
N ASP A 50 3.43 12.89 -3.70
CA ASP A 50 2.48 14.02 -3.79
C ASP A 50 1.83 14.17 -5.17
N PHE A 51 2.59 13.90 -6.25
CA PHE A 51 2.05 13.91 -7.61
C PHE A 51 0.99 12.83 -7.82
N CYS A 52 1.23 11.63 -7.28
CA CYS A 52 0.30 10.51 -7.37
C CYS A 52 -0.94 10.81 -6.52
N LEU A 53 -0.76 11.42 -5.34
CA LEU A 53 -1.86 11.81 -4.47
C LEU A 53 -2.78 12.82 -5.16
N ASP A 54 -2.22 13.87 -5.79
CA ASP A 54 -3.01 14.84 -6.54
C ASP A 54 -3.75 14.19 -7.74
N LEU A 55 -3.06 13.36 -8.51
CA LEU A 55 -3.61 12.73 -9.70
C LEU A 55 -4.76 11.77 -9.36
N HIS A 56 -4.52 10.85 -8.42
CA HIS A 56 -5.47 9.80 -8.07
C HIS A 56 -6.60 10.30 -7.18
N SER A 57 -6.39 11.33 -6.34
CA SER A 57 -7.52 11.94 -5.61
C SER A 57 -8.52 12.60 -6.56
N LYS A 58 -8.04 13.27 -7.61
CA LYS A 58 -8.92 13.82 -8.66
C LYS A 58 -9.60 12.73 -9.48
N ALA A 59 -8.93 11.61 -9.74
CA ALA A 59 -9.50 10.48 -10.45
C ALA A 59 -10.56 9.75 -9.62
N ALA A 60 -10.30 9.52 -8.32
CA ALA A 60 -11.25 8.98 -7.36
C ALA A 60 -12.54 9.82 -7.32
N LYS A 61 -12.42 11.15 -7.21
CA LYS A 61 -13.58 12.06 -7.27
C LYS A 61 -14.38 11.92 -8.56
N ARG A 62 -13.71 11.77 -9.71
CA ARG A 62 -14.39 11.53 -11.00
C ARG A 62 -15.05 10.15 -11.08
N ALA A 63 -14.51 9.16 -10.37
CA ALA A 63 -15.08 7.81 -10.25
C ALA A 63 -16.20 7.71 -9.20
N GLY A 64 -16.63 8.84 -8.60
CA GLY A 64 -17.72 8.88 -7.64
C GLY A 64 -17.35 8.47 -6.22
N VAL A 65 -16.05 8.39 -5.90
CA VAL A 65 -15.55 8.10 -4.55
C VAL A 65 -15.89 9.27 -3.61
N THR A 66 -16.37 8.96 -2.40
CA THR A 66 -16.72 9.99 -1.40
C THR A 66 -15.51 10.41 -0.55
N GLU A 67 -15.63 11.51 0.18
CA GLU A 67 -14.55 11.96 1.07
C GLU A 67 -14.35 10.99 2.24
N GLU A 68 -15.42 10.36 2.72
CA GLU A 68 -15.40 9.35 3.78
C GLU A 68 -14.64 8.09 3.33
N GLU A 69 -14.87 7.62 2.10
CA GLU A 69 -14.14 6.46 1.55
C GLU A 69 -12.64 6.75 1.40
N ILE A 70 -12.28 7.98 1.00
CA ILE A 70 -10.88 8.41 0.93
C ILE A 70 -10.27 8.52 2.34
N ALA A 71 -11.00 9.08 3.30
CA ALA A 71 -10.53 9.20 4.68
C ALA A 71 -10.28 7.82 5.31
N GLU A 72 -11.21 6.88 5.11
CA GLU A 72 -11.09 5.49 5.56
C GLU A 72 -9.84 4.82 4.93
N ALA A 73 -9.66 4.95 3.61
CA ALA A 73 -8.51 4.39 2.91
C ALA A 73 -7.16 4.99 3.34
N LEU A 74 -7.12 6.29 3.66
CA LEU A 74 -5.92 6.94 4.19
C LEU A 74 -5.60 6.47 5.62
N MET A 75 -6.63 6.20 6.45
CA MET A 75 -6.40 5.58 7.77
C MET A 75 -5.95 4.14 7.67
N LEU A 76 -6.47 3.35 6.73
CA LEU A 76 -5.94 2.02 6.44
C LEU A 76 -4.46 2.11 6.06
N ALA A 77 -4.07 3.01 5.15
CA ALA A 77 -2.67 3.19 4.78
C ALA A 77 -1.77 3.60 5.97
N THR A 78 -2.30 4.43 6.87
CA THR A 78 -1.61 4.86 8.10
C THR A 78 -1.44 3.69 9.07
N ALA A 79 -2.50 2.90 9.28
CA ALA A 79 -2.48 1.71 10.11
C ALA A 79 -1.56 0.63 9.53
N SER A 80 -1.57 0.40 8.23
CA SER A 80 -0.66 -0.52 7.54
C SER A 80 0.80 -0.17 7.77
N LYS A 81 1.16 1.13 7.70
CA LYS A 81 2.52 1.58 7.95
C LYS A 81 2.97 1.29 9.38
N ALA A 82 2.12 1.56 10.37
CA ALA A 82 2.39 1.21 11.76
C ALA A 82 2.46 -0.32 11.95
N GLY A 83 1.51 -1.05 11.37
CA GLY A 83 1.40 -2.50 11.45
C GLY A 83 2.58 -3.23 10.83
N ALA A 84 3.14 -2.73 9.73
CA ALA A 84 4.33 -3.32 9.11
C ALA A 84 5.55 -3.23 10.03
N ALA A 85 5.81 -2.06 10.62
CA ALA A 85 6.90 -1.91 11.59
C ALA A 85 6.70 -2.81 12.81
N PHE A 86 5.46 -2.88 13.32
CA PHE A 86 5.10 -3.75 14.44
C PHE A 86 5.30 -5.24 14.12
N ALA A 87 4.83 -5.71 12.96
CA ALA A 87 4.95 -7.10 12.54
C ALA A 87 6.42 -7.53 12.37
N HIS A 88 7.25 -6.65 11.78
CA HIS A 88 8.70 -6.87 11.71
C HIS A 88 9.40 -6.84 13.07
N GLY A 89 8.74 -6.34 14.13
CA GLY A 89 9.20 -6.45 15.50
C GLY A 89 9.42 -7.90 15.96
N ALA A 90 8.70 -8.87 15.39
CA ALA A 90 8.96 -10.29 15.62
C ALA A 90 10.40 -10.68 15.24
N ASN A 91 10.92 -10.17 14.13
CA ASN A 91 12.28 -10.44 13.68
C ASN A 91 13.31 -9.73 14.57
N ALA A 92 13.02 -8.50 15.01
CA ALA A 92 13.89 -7.78 15.92
C ALA A 92 14.05 -8.51 17.26
N LEU A 93 12.94 -9.03 17.81
CA LEU A 93 12.96 -9.80 19.05
C LEU A 93 13.66 -11.16 18.89
N ASN A 94 13.39 -11.89 17.79
CA ASN A 94 14.10 -13.13 17.49
C ASN A 94 15.61 -12.91 17.35
N ALA A 95 16.02 -11.83 16.67
CA ALA A 95 17.43 -11.47 16.54
C ALA A 95 18.07 -11.12 17.88
N PHE A 96 17.35 -10.41 18.76
CA PHE A 96 17.82 -10.10 20.11
C PHE A 96 18.06 -11.37 20.95
N ASP A 97 17.17 -12.35 20.82
CA ASP A 97 17.26 -13.63 21.54
C ASP A 97 18.27 -14.62 20.92
N GLY A 98 18.94 -14.25 19.83
CA GLY A 98 19.91 -15.12 19.16
C GLY A 98 19.27 -16.30 18.42
N ILE A 99 18.01 -16.17 17.99
CA ILE A 99 17.38 -17.17 17.13
C ILE A 99 18.00 -17.06 15.73
N GLU A 100 18.82 -18.04 15.37
CA GLU A 100 19.45 -18.16 14.05
C GLU A 100 18.56 -18.96 13.10
N ASP A 101 18.22 -18.37 11.95
CA ASP A 101 17.39 -18.99 10.93
C ASP A 101 17.74 -18.43 9.54
N ASP A 102 17.51 -19.21 8.48
CA ASP A 102 17.78 -18.84 7.10
C ASP A 102 16.62 -18.07 6.44
N GLU A 103 15.46 -17.99 7.08
CA GLU A 103 14.32 -17.22 6.60
C GLU A 103 14.00 -15.98 7.46
N TYR A 104 13.85 -14.82 6.81
CA TYR A 104 13.40 -13.58 7.44
C TYR A 104 11.89 -13.53 7.73
N PHE A 105 11.11 -14.47 7.18
CA PHE A 105 9.66 -14.54 7.41
C PHE A 105 9.26 -15.99 7.65
N LYS A 106 8.72 -16.25 8.85
CA LYS A 106 7.94 -17.45 9.14
C LYS A 106 6.64 -17.04 9.79
N ARG A 107 5.52 -17.62 9.36
CA ARG A 107 4.22 -17.40 10.01
C ARG A 107 4.30 -17.70 11.52
N SER A 108 5.12 -18.66 11.93
CA SER A 108 5.38 -19.01 13.33
C SER A 108 6.10 -17.93 14.14
N TYR A 109 6.67 -16.89 13.51
CA TYR A 109 7.27 -15.76 14.23
C TYR A 109 6.24 -14.74 14.70
N MET A 110 5.05 -14.68 14.10
CA MET A 110 4.01 -13.70 14.46
C MET A 110 3.70 -13.65 15.97
N PRO A 111 3.57 -14.78 16.71
CA PRO A 111 3.33 -14.72 18.15
C PRO A 111 4.43 -13.98 18.94
N LYS A 112 5.66 -13.90 18.42
CA LYS A 112 6.78 -13.22 19.09
C LYS A 112 6.50 -11.73 19.33
N MET A 113 5.78 -11.08 18.42
CA MET A 113 5.42 -9.66 18.60
C MET A 113 4.52 -9.41 19.82
N MET A 114 3.87 -10.44 20.37
CA MET A 114 3.04 -10.31 21.58
C MET A 114 3.86 -10.11 22.86
N GLU A 115 5.18 -10.38 22.84
CA GLU A 115 6.07 -10.01 23.95
C GLU A 115 6.11 -8.49 24.18
N LEU A 116 5.86 -7.70 23.13
CA LEU A 116 5.73 -6.24 23.25
C LEU A 116 4.61 -5.84 24.22
N LYS A 117 3.60 -6.67 24.43
CA LYS A 117 2.56 -6.43 25.43
C LYS A 117 3.12 -6.36 26.85
N SER A 118 4.11 -7.19 27.19
CA SER A 118 4.75 -7.16 28.51
C SER A 118 5.93 -6.19 28.57
N LEU A 119 6.65 -6.01 27.45
CA LEU A 119 7.84 -5.15 27.39
C LEU A 119 7.49 -3.65 27.31
N ALA A 120 6.40 -3.30 26.62
CA ALA A 120 5.94 -1.93 26.41
C ALA A 120 4.39 -1.85 26.44
N PRO A 121 3.75 -2.10 27.60
CA PRO A 121 2.30 -2.29 27.70
C PRO A 121 1.47 -1.08 27.25
N GLU A 122 1.88 0.15 27.58
CA GLU A 122 1.16 1.36 27.19
C GLU A 122 1.23 1.60 25.68
N ASP A 123 2.42 1.43 25.07
CA ASP A 123 2.60 1.55 23.63
C ASP A 123 1.82 0.46 22.88
N PHE A 124 1.87 -0.79 23.36
CA PHE A 124 1.11 -1.90 22.78
C PHE A 124 -0.39 -1.63 22.84
N LYS A 125 -0.90 -1.16 23.98
CA LYS A 125 -2.32 -0.81 24.13
C LYS A 125 -2.72 0.34 23.19
N GLY A 126 -1.89 1.38 23.08
CA GLY A 126 -2.12 2.49 22.16
C GLY A 126 -2.14 2.05 20.70
N PHE A 127 -1.17 1.22 20.30
CA PHE A 127 -1.08 0.64 18.97
C PHE A 127 -2.31 -0.22 18.63
N MET A 128 -2.70 -1.13 19.52
CA MET A 128 -3.89 -1.97 19.31
C MET A 128 -5.16 -1.13 19.25
N GLY A 129 -5.30 -0.13 20.14
CA GLY A 129 -6.42 0.80 20.11
C GLY A 129 -6.53 1.55 18.78
N PHE A 130 -5.42 2.08 18.27
CA PHE A 130 -5.37 2.75 16.97
C PHE A 130 -5.71 1.79 15.81
N THR A 131 -4.95 0.70 15.67
CA THR A 131 -5.07 -0.20 14.52
C THR A 131 -6.41 -0.95 14.46
N MET A 132 -7.02 -1.27 15.60
CA MET A 132 -8.35 -1.88 15.63
C MET A 132 -9.48 -0.91 15.28
N THR A 133 -9.26 0.41 15.38
CA THR A 133 -10.23 1.43 14.97
C THR A 133 -10.06 1.86 13.51
N ALA A 134 -8.91 1.57 12.90
CA ALA A 134 -8.68 1.84 11.49
C ALA A 134 -9.63 0.98 10.63
N GLY A 135 -10.69 1.60 10.10
CA GLY A 135 -11.73 0.92 9.32
C GLY A 135 -13.00 0.54 10.10
N THR A 136 -13.21 1.08 11.31
CA THR A 136 -14.49 0.91 12.03
C THR A 136 -15.58 1.87 11.57
N GLU A 137 -15.21 2.97 10.91
CA GLU A 137 -16.18 3.87 10.26
C GLU A 137 -16.52 3.30 8.88
N SER A 138 -17.75 2.81 8.70
CA SER A 138 -18.06 1.81 7.67
C SER A 138 -18.62 2.39 6.37
N THR A 139 -17.74 2.98 5.54
CA THR A 139 -18.11 3.28 4.14
C THR A 139 -17.63 2.22 3.17
N LEU A 140 -16.47 1.62 3.45
CA LEU A 140 -15.95 0.49 2.71
C LEU A 140 -16.46 -0.84 3.28
N THR A 141 -16.63 -1.83 2.42
CA THR A 141 -16.87 -3.21 2.83
C THR A 141 -15.61 -3.83 3.45
N THR A 142 -15.74 -4.89 4.25
CA THR A 142 -14.58 -5.59 4.82
C THR A 142 -13.65 -6.13 3.72
N LYS A 143 -14.21 -6.68 2.64
CA LYS A 143 -13.42 -7.12 1.48
C LYS A 143 -12.61 -5.97 0.87
N GLU A 144 -13.22 -4.80 0.68
CA GLU A 144 -12.51 -3.63 0.14
C GLU A 144 -11.39 -3.16 1.06
N ARG A 145 -11.63 -3.09 2.38
CA ARG A 145 -10.59 -2.75 3.36
C ARG A 145 -9.40 -3.69 3.27
N GLU A 146 -9.64 -4.99 3.18
CA GLU A 146 -8.58 -5.99 3.09
C GLU A 146 -7.82 -5.92 1.75
N LEU A 147 -8.49 -5.64 0.63
CA LEU A 147 -7.84 -5.42 -0.66
C LEU A 147 -6.98 -4.14 -0.69
N ILE A 148 -7.49 -3.04 -0.13
CA ILE A 148 -6.73 -1.78 0.02
C ILE A 148 -5.51 -2.00 0.90
N THR A 149 -5.70 -2.65 2.04
CA THR A 149 -4.63 -2.96 2.99
C THR A 149 -3.59 -3.89 2.36
N THR A 150 -4.01 -4.90 1.59
CA THR A 150 -3.13 -5.76 0.79
C THR A 150 -2.27 -4.95 -0.19
N ALA A 151 -2.86 -3.99 -0.91
CA ALA A 151 -2.09 -3.13 -1.83
C ALA A 151 -0.98 -2.35 -1.10
N THR A 152 -1.30 -1.78 0.07
CA THR A 152 -0.32 -1.06 0.89
C THR A 152 0.74 -1.98 1.49
N ALA A 153 0.37 -3.20 1.91
CA ALA A 153 1.29 -4.20 2.43
C ALA A 153 2.34 -4.64 1.38
N ILE A 154 1.93 -4.74 0.11
CA ILE A 154 2.84 -5.01 -1.02
C ILE A 154 3.86 -3.88 -1.17
N ILE A 155 3.41 -2.61 -1.13
CA ILE A 155 4.31 -1.45 -1.22
C ILE A 155 5.30 -1.41 -0.05
N LEU A 156 4.82 -1.73 1.15
CA LEU A 156 5.64 -1.78 2.37
C LEU A 156 6.60 -2.98 2.39
N SER A 157 6.47 -3.92 1.46
CA SER A 157 7.26 -5.15 1.41
C SER A 157 7.19 -5.95 2.72
N CYS A 158 6.02 -5.97 3.36
CA CYS A 158 5.79 -6.66 4.64
C CYS A 158 5.17 -8.05 4.39
N PRO A 159 5.94 -9.15 4.43
CA PRO A 159 5.42 -10.49 4.16
C PRO A 159 4.38 -10.95 5.20
N TYR A 160 4.54 -10.56 6.47
CA TYR A 160 3.55 -10.79 7.53
C TYR A 160 2.19 -10.15 7.23
N CYS A 161 2.23 -8.91 6.74
CA CYS A 161 1.06 -8.14 6.40
C CYS A 161 0.39 -8.70 5.15
N ILE A 162 1.18 -9.05 4.11
CA ILE A 162 0.67 -9.70 2.90
C ILE A 162 -0.03 -11.02 3.26
N ASP A 163 0.61 -11.87 4.08
CA ASP A 163 0.03 -13.15 4.51
C ASP A 163 -1.31 -12.96 5.25
N THR A 164 -1.35 -12.02 6.20
CA THR A 164 -2.54 -11.73 7.01
C THR A 164 -3.67 -11.17 6.15
N HIS A 165 -3.43 -10.09 5.41
CA HIS A 165 -4.49 -9.37 4.70
C HIS A 165 -4.97 -10.10 3.44
N VAL A 166 -4.11 -10.88 2.76
CA VAL A 166 -4.57 -11.76 1.67
C VAL A 166 -5.43 -12.91 2.22
N THR A 167 -5.07 -13.46 3.38
CA THR A 167 -5.88 -14.50 4.03
C THR A 167 -7.25 -13.95 4.44
N ASN A 168 -7.31 -12.75 5.03
CA ASN A 168 -8.56 -12.09 5.39
C ASN A 168 -9.38 -11.75 4.14
N ALA A 169 -8.78 -11.13 3.12
CA ALA A 169 -9.47 -10.83 1.86
C ALA A 169 -10.12 -12.08 1.26
N LYS A 170 -9.40 -13.22 1.25
CA LYS A 170 -9.93 -14.51 0.80
C LYS A 170 -11.12 -14.96 1.65
N ASN A 171 -11.05 -14.83 2.98
CA ASN A 171 -12.14 -15.20 3.88
C ASN A 171 -13.39 -14.33 3.65
N GLU A 172 -13.20 -13.07 3.25
CA GLU A 172 -14.25 -12.13 2.82
C GLU A 172 -14.72 -12.35 1.37
N GLY A 173 -14.27 -13.43 0.72
CA GLY A 173 -14.71 -13.82 -0.62
C GLY A 173 -13.95 -13.16 -1.77
N ALA A 174 -12.76 -12.58 -1.53
CA ALA A 174 -11.94 -12.05 -2.61
C ALA A 174 -11.45 -13.15 -3.57
N THR A 175 -11.49 -12.86 -4.86
CA THR A 175 -11.03 -13.80 -5.90
C THR A 175 -9.52 -13.65 -6.17
N LYS A 176 -8.94 -14.64 -6.85
CA LYS A 176 -7.53 -14.55 -7.29
C LYS A 176 -7.34 -13.44 -8.31
N GLU A 177 -8.34 -13.15 -9.13
CA GLU A 177 -8.35 -12.06 -10.10
C GLU A 177 -8.33 -10.70 -9.40
N GLU A 178 -9.12 -10.51 -8.33
CA GLU A 178 -9.09 -9.30 -7.49
C GLU A 178 -7.71 -9.11 -6.83
N ILE A 179 -7.09 -10.19 -6.32
CA ILE A 179 -5.72 -10.14 -5.78
C ILE A 179 -4.70 -9.82 -6.88
N ALA A 180 -4.84 -10.40 -8.07
CA ALA A 180 -3.94 -10.11 -9.19
C ALA A 180 -4.01 -8.64 -9.61
N GLU A 181 -5.22 -8.08 -9.74
CA GLU A 181 -5.39 -6.65 -10.02
C GLU A 181 -4.86 -5.77 -8.88
N THR A 182 -5.01 -6.20 -7.63
CA THR A 182 -4.42 -5.52 -6.46
C THR A 182 -2.90 -5.41 -6.56
N VAL A 183 -2.22 -6.50 -6.95
CA VAL A 183 -0.77 -6.53 -7.19
C VAL A 183 -0.38 -5.54 -8.29
N PHE A 184 -1.13 -5.48 -9.39
CA PHE A 184 -0.83 -4.55 -10.48
C PHE A 184 -1.09 -3.09 -10.13
N ILE A 185 -2.12 -2.78 -9.34
CA ILE A 185 -2.31 -1.42 -8.81
C ILE A 185 -1.14 -1.04 -7.92
N ALA A 186 -0.79 -1.86 -6.92
CA ALA A 186 0.36 -1.58 -6.05
C ALA A 186 1.66 -1.38 -6.85
N SER A 187 1.90 -2.22 -7.86
CA SER A 187 3.05 -2.14 -8.75
C SER A 187 3.06 -0.84 -9.57
N ALA A 188 1.93 -0.49 -10.17
CA ALA A 188 1.78 0.72 -10.99
C ALA A 188 2.02 1.99 -10.16
N LEU A 189 1.50 2.05 -8.94
CA LEU A 189 1.72 3.18 -8.04
C LEU A 189 3.16 3.27 -7.55
N ASN A 190 3.78 2.13 -7.23
CA ASN A 190 5.18 2.13 -6.80
C ASN A 190 6.11 2.61 -7.94
N ALA A 191 5.88 2.13 -9.17
CA ALA A 191 6.59 2.59 -10.36
C ALA A 191 6.30 4.07 -10.69
N GLY A 192 5.04 4.49 -10.59
CA GLY A 192 4.59 5.86 -10.80
C GLY A 192 5.24 6.83 -9.82
N SER A 193 5.40 6.45 -8.56
CA SER A 193 6.14 7.23 -7.56
C SER A 193 7.56 7.52 -8.03
N ALA A 194 8.32 6.49 -8.43
CA ALA A 194 9.67 6.66 -8.96
C ALA A 194 9.69 7.52 -10.25
N TRP A 195 8.77 7.26 -11.18
CA TRP A 195 8.66 8.01 -12.44
C TRP A 195 8.44 9.51 -12.21
N THR A 196 7.57 9.89 -11.26
CA THR A 196 7.32 11.31 -10.96
C THR A 196 8.53 12.02 -10.34
N LYS A 197 9.41 11.30 -9.65
CA LYS A 197 10.66 11.86 -9.09
C LYS A 197 11.70 12.21 -10.17
N ALA A 198 11.51 11.77 -11.42
CA ALA A 198 12.33 12.24 -12.54
C ALA A 198 12.26 13.77 -12.72
N ALA A 199 11.12 14.40 -12.40
CA ALA A 199 10.98 15.85 -12.52
C ALA A 199 11.92 16.66 -11.59
N PRO A 200 11.90 16.45 -10.25
CA PRO A 200 12.85 17.11 -9.36
C PRO A 200 14.29 16.69 -9.64
N ALA A 201 14.55 15.43 -10.03
CA ALA A 201 15.89 14.97 -10.39
C ALA A 201 16.46 15.75 -11.59
N LEU A 202 15.73 15.83 -12.71
CA LEU A 202 16.17 16.60 -13.89
C LEU A 202 16.26 18.10 -13.61
N LYS A 203 15.34 18.64 -12.79
CA LYS A 203 15.41 20.06 -12.36
C LYS A 203 16.71 20.35 -11.60
N ASN A 204 17.16 19.43 -10.75
CA ASN A 204 18.41 19.60 -10.00
C ASN A 204 19.65 19.34 -10.85
N TYR A 205 19.58 18.42 -11.80
CA TYR A 205 20.66 18.17 -12.77
C TYR A 205 20.91 19.36 -13.68
N ASP A 206 19.86 20.12 -14.03
CA ASP A 206 19.95 21.32 -14.88
C ASP A 206 20.45 22.58 -14.12
N LYS A 207 20.77 22.48 -12.82
CA LYS A 207 21.34 23.58 -12.03
C LYS A 207 22.86 23.54 -12.07
#